data_AF-A0A9D4WML0-F1
#
_entry.id   AF-A0A9D4WML0-F1
#
_cell.length_a   1.000
_cell.length_b   1.000
_cell.length_c   1.000
_cell.angle_alpha   90.00
_cell.angle_beta   90.00
_cell.angle_gamma   90.00
#
_symmetry.space_group_name_H-M   'P 1'
#
loop_
_entity.id
_entity.type
_entity.pdbx_description
1 polymer ?
#
loop_
_entity_poly.entity_id
_entity_poly.type
_entity_poly.pdbx_seq_one_letter_code
_entity_poly.pdbx_strand_id
1 'polypeptide(L)'
;MESQGQWNPLLSFSRFINHHSNHLATRLEETKRLAGTLIQSHTRTKPAFAATLTPNHVAKSLAGTSVYTVSNSDNEFVLMSDAEGAKSIGLLCFRQEDAEAFLAQVRSRKKEFRGGAKVVPITLDQVYMLKVEGIAFRFLPDPVQIKNALELRAANRGSFDGVPVFQSDLLVVKKKNKRYCPVYFSKEDLEYELSKVSRSSKGVGVSQHIMVGSFEDVLKKMELSEKSSGWEDLVFIPPGKKHSQHMQEVIA
;
A
#
# COMPACT_ATOMS: atom_id res chain seq x y z
N MET A 1 -24.56 21.39 -29.00
CA MET A 1 -23.54 22.01 -28.12
C MET A 1 -23.48 21.14 -26.87
N GLU A 2 -22.60 20.15 -26.90
CA GLU A 2 -22.48 19.13 -25.87
C GLU A 2 -21.57 19.67 -24.75
N SER A 3 -22.13 19.83 -23.54
CA SER A 3 -21.36 20.20 -22.35
C SER A 3 -20.56 19.00 -21.87
N GLN A 4 -19.23 19.10 -21.99
CA GLN A 4 -18.28 18.16 -21.43
C GLN A 4 -18.44 18.11 -19.89
N GLY A 5 -18.74 16.92 -19.36
CA GLY A 5 -18.84 16.67 -17.93
C GLY A 5 -17.47 16.77 -17.26
N GLN A 6 -17.26 17.86 -16.53
CA GLN A 6 -16.07 18.09 -15.72
C GLN A 6 -16.04 17.11 -14.53
N TRP A 7 -15.09 16.19 -14.55
CA TRP A 7 -14.81 15.29 -13.43
C TRP A 7 -14.33 16.10 -12.22
N ASN A 8 -15.12 16.12 -11.15
CA ASN A 8 -14.79 16.80 -9.89
C ASN A 8 -14.30 15.77 -8.86
N PRO A 9 -12.98 15.63 -8.63
CA PRO A 9 -12.43 14.62 -7.72
C PRO A 9 -12.93 14.79 -6.28
N LEU A 10 -13.28 16.01 -5.86
CA LEU A 10 -13.74 16.33 -4.51
C LEU A 10 -15.11 15.73 -4.14
N LEU A 11 -15.98 15.47 -5.10
CA LEU A 11 -17.25 14.77 -4.85
C LEU A 11 -17.04 13.27 -4.61
N SER A 12 -15.93 12.70 -5.13
CA SER A 12 -15.50 11.33 -4.84
C SER A 12 -14.88 11.23 -3.44
N PHE A 13 -14.10 12.23 -3.01
CA PHE A 13 -13.53 12.30 -1.65
C PHE A 13 -14.59 12.41 -0.55
N SER A 14 -15.63 13.22 -0.77
CA SER A 14 -16.75 13.33 0.18
C SER A 14 -17.52 12.02 0.36
N ARG A 15 -17.69 11.24 -0.71
CA ARG A 15 -18.31 9.90 -0.64
C ARG A 15 -17.39 8.84 -0.04
N PHE A 16 -16.08 8.94 -0.29
CA PHE A 16 -15.07 8.03 0.28
C PHE A 16 -15.04 8.11 1.82
N ILE A 17 -15.09 9.33 2.38
CA ILE A 17 -15.13 9.54 3.84
C ILE A 17 -16.48 9.14 4.45
N ASN A 18 -17.60 9.41 3.77
CA ASN A 18 -18.92 9.07 4.30
C ASN A 18 -19.28 7.58 4.22
N HIS A 19 -18.62 6.77 3.37
CA HIS A 19 -18.98 5.36 3.22
C HIS A 19 -18.26 4.40 4.18
N HIS A 20 -17.14 4.79 4.80
CA HIS A 20 -16.30 3.88 5.60
C HIS A 20 -16.44 4.03 7.14
N SER A 21 -17.52 4.62 7.64
CA SER A 21 -17.74 4.76 9.09
C SER A 21 -18.41 3.56 9.77
N ASN A 22 -18.88 2.53 9.07
CA ASN A 22 -19.42 1.33 9.74
C ASN A 22 -19.26 0.09 8.86
N HIS A 23 -18.44 -0.89 9.29
CA HIS A 23 -18.77 -2.34 9.34
C HIS A 23 -17.49 -3.19 9.57
N LEU A 24 -16.90 -3.13 10.77
CA LEU A 24 -15.89 -4.09 11.24
C LEU A 24 -16.55 -5.12 12.18
N ALA A 25 -17.22 -6.10 11.60
CA ALA A 25 -17.44 -7.43 12.18
C ALA A 25 -18.09 -8.28 11.10
N THR A 26 -17.72 -9.56 11.00
CA THR A 26 -18.28 -10.58 10.08
C THR A 26 -17.71 -10.67 8.65
N ARG A 27 -16.39 -10.84 8.49
CA ARG A 27 -15.84 -11.66 7.37
C ARG A 27 -14.53 -12.38 7.70
N LEU A 28 -14.46 -12.95 8.91
CA LEU A 28 -13.31 -13.72 9.39
C LEU A 28 -13.30 -15.20 8.92
N GLU A 29 -14.32 -15.68 8.19
CA GLU A 29 -14.45 -17.12 7.90
C GLU A 29 -14.31 -17.56 6.42
N GLU A 30 -14.32 -16.65 5.43
CA GLU A 30 -14.20 -17.06 4.02
C GLU A 30 -12.77 -17.13 3.48
N THR A 31 -11.78 -16.58 4.20
CA THR A 31 -10.36 -16.55 3.78
C THR A 31 -9.59 -17.83 4.08
N LYS A 32 -10.18 -18.81 4.78
CA LYS A 32 -9.55 -20.12 5.06
C LYS A 32 -9.27 -20.96 3.80
N ARG A 33 -9.84 -20.60 2.65
CA ARG A 33 -9.60 -21.30 1.37
C ARG A 33 -8.40 -20.79 0.56
N LEU A 34 -7.84 -19.62 0.89
CA LEU A 34 -6.73 -19.04 0.11
C LEU A 34 -5.33 -19.48 0.59
N ALA A 35 -5.25 -20.20 1.72
CA ALA A 35 -3.98 -20.71 2.26
C ALA A 35 -3.85 -22.25 2.19
N GLY A 36 -4.87 -22.96 1.68
CA GLY A 36 -4.92 -24.43 1.69
C GLY A 36 -4.33 -25.15 0.48
N THR A 37 -3.88 -24.42 -0.55
CA THR A 37 -3.42 -25.04 -1.81
C THR A 37 -1.93 -24.89 -2.08
N LEU A 38 -1.18 -24.24 -1.19
CA LEU A 38 0.28 -24.21 -1.28
C LEU A 38 0.87 -24.95 -0.08
N ILE A 39 1.55 -26.07 -0.38
CA ILE A 39 2.38 -26.89 0.52
C ILE A 39 1.63 -27.98 1.31
N GLN A 40 1.17 -29.04 0.61
CA GLN A 40 1.14 -30.40 1.17
C GLN A 40 2.36 -31.18 0.68
N SER A 41 3.43 -31.17 1.47
CA SER A 41 4.38 -32.29 1.54
C SER A 41 5.14 -32.27 2.87
N HIS A 42 4.68 -33.13 3.78
CA HIS A 42 5.43 -33.87 4.82
C HIS A 42 6.59 -33.15 5.55
N THR A 43 6.39 -32.77 6.82
CA THR A 43 6.81 -33.56 8.01
C THR A 43 6.45 -32.80 9.29
N ARG A 44 5.94 -33.56 10.26
CA ARG A 44 5.51 -33.14 11.61
C ARG A 44 6.73 -32.88 12.49
N THR A 45 6.83 -31.72 13.13
CA THR A 45 7.57 -31.56 14.41
C THR A 45 7.15 -30.30 15.20
N LYS A 46 6.96 -30.55 16.52
CA LYS A 46 6.74 -29.74 17.73
C LYS A 46 6.71 -28.19 17.68
N PRO A 47 5.88 -27.54 18.54
CA PRO A 47 5.78 -26.09 18.62
C PRO A 47 7.03 -25.52 19.31
N ALA A 48 7.95 -24.98 18.53
CA ALA A 48 8.83 -23.94 19.03
C ALA A 48 7.98 -22.67 19.16
N PHE A 49 8.14 -21.90 20.23
CA PHE A 49 7.64 -20.53 20.27
C PHE A 49 8.23 -19.79 19.07
N ALA A 50 7.46 -19.71 18.00
CA ALA A 50 7.93 -19.18 16.75
C ALA A 50 8.01 -17.67 16.91
N ALA A 51 9.23 -17.16 17.00
CA ALA A 51 9.45 -15.72 17.05
C ALA A 51 8.84 -15.11 15.78
N THR A 52 7.94 -14.15 15.95
CA THR A 52 7.36 -13.39 14.84
C THR A 52 8.43 -12.52 14.16
N LEU A 53 8.10 -11.96 12.99
CA LEU A 53 8.99 -10.99 12.34
C LEU A 53 9.19 -9.76 13.24
N THR A 54 10.45 -9.35 13.39
CA THR A 54 10.78 -8.16 14.20
C THR A 54 10.30 -6.89 13.46
N PRO A 55 9.84 -5.84 14.17
CA PRO A 55 9.45 -4.58 13.55
C PRO A 55 10.52 -3.98 12.63
N ASN A 56 11.81 -4.11 13.00
CA ASN A 56 12.93 -3.66 12.16
C ASN A 56 13.00 -4.38 10.80
N HIS A 57 12.59 -5.64 10.74
CA HIS A 57 12.54 -6.39 9.49
C HIS A 57 11.42 -5.87 8.58
N VAL A 58 10.24 -5.61 9.15
CA VAL A 58 9.11 -5.01 8.42
C VAL A 58 9.48 -3.60 7.95
N ALA A 59 10.03 -2.75 8.82
CA ALA A 59 10.51 -1.43 8.43
C ALA A 59 11.52 -1.51 7.26
N LYS A 60 12.46 -2.46 7.30
CA LYS A 60 13.44 -2.62 6.22
C LYS A 60 12.80 -3.00 4.88
N SER A 61 11.71 -3.76 4.85
CA SER A 61 11.03 -4.10 3.58
C SER A 61 10.29 -2.91 2.95
N LEU A 62 9.97 -1.89 3.76
CA LEU A 62 9.29 -0.66 3.36
C LEU A 62 10.25 0.46 2.91
N ALA A 63 11.54 0.27 3.16
CA ALA A 63 12.56 1.27 2.88
C ALA A 63 12.53 1.71 1.41
N GLY A 64 12.68 3.01 1.18
CA GLY A 64 12.79 3.58 -0.16
C GLY A 64 11.47 3.75 -0.92
N THR A 65 10.33 3.37 -0.35
CA THR A 65 9.02 3.81 -0.86
C THR A 65 8.63 5.13 -0.20
N SER A 66 8.44 6.19 -0.99
CA SER A 66 8.02 7.50 -0.48
C SER A 66 6.51 7.68 -0.58
N VAL A 67 5.94 8.31 0.44
CA VAL A 67 4.60 8.91 0.43
C VAL A 67 4.74 10.40 0.75
N TYR A 68 3.70 11.17 0.46
CA TYR A 68 3.72 12.63 0.55
C TYR A 68 2.74 13.11 1.59
N THR A 69 3.19 14.03 2.43
CA THR A 69 2.34 14.67 3.43
C THR A 69 2.56 16.17 3.43
N VAL A 70 1.68 16.91 4.10
CA VAL A 70 1.79 18.36 4.21
C VAL A 70 2.34 18.71 5.57
N SER A 71 3.44 19.47 5.60
CA SER A 71 4.00 20.02 6.84
C SER A 71 3.73 21.51 6.96
N ASN A 72 3.69 22.03 8.19
CA ASN A 72 3.72 23.47 8.47
C ASN A 72 5.15 24.04 8.33
N SER A 73 5.33 25.31 8.71
CA SER A 73 6.63 25.99 8.73
C SER A 73 7.64 25.36 9.70
N ASP A 74 7.16 24.73 10.76
CA ASP A 74 7.94 24.08 11.81
C ASP A 74 8.28 22.62 11.45
N ASN A 75 7.96 22.21 10.22
CA ASN A 75 8.09 20.83 9.71
C ASN A 75 7.23 19.80 10.47
N GLU A 76 6.18 20.23 11.15
CA GLU A 76 5.20 19.33 11.78
C GLU A 76 4.09 18.97 10.78
N PHE A 77 3.51 17.77 10.92
CA PHE A 77 2.42 17.34 10.05
C PHE A 77 1.18 18.21 10.26
N VAL A 78 0.55 18.59 9.15
CA VAL A 78 -0.77 19.19 9.18
C VAL A 78 -1.80 18.09 9.43
N LEU A 79 -2.51 18.22 10.55
CA LEU A 79 -3.51 17.25 11.00
C LEU A 79 -4.94 17.77 10.75
N MET A 80 -5.85 16.85 10.48
CA MET A 80 -7.29 17.09 10.42
C MET A 80 -7.96 16.55 11.67
N SER A 81 -8.97 17.22 12.20
CA SER A 81 -9.80 16.62 13.25
C SER A 81 -10.64 15.50 12.65
N ASP A 82 -10.70 14.36 13.35
CA ASP A 82 -11.68 13.32 13.04
C ASP A 82 -13.11 13.85 13.24
N ALA A 83 -14.10 13.24 12.58
CA ALA A 83 -15.50 13.66 12.63
C ALA A 83 -16.07 13.65 14.07
N GLU A 84 -15.54 12.76 14.92
CA GLU A 84 -15.89 12.61 16.33
C GLU A 84 -15.03 13.49 17.26
N GLY A 85 -14.03 14.21 16.72
CA GLY A 85 -13.13 15.09 17.47
C GLY A 85 -12.13 14.38 18.41
N ALA A 86 -12.24 13.06 18.58
CA ALA A 86 -11.45 12.28 19.53
C ALA A 86 -10.00 12.02 19.07
N LYS A 87 -9.73 12.06 17.76
CA LYS A 87 -8.40 11.81 17.19
C LYS A 87 -8.05 12.84 16.14
N SER A 88 -6.75 13.10 15.99
CA SER A 88 -6.22 13.85 14.87
C SER A 88 -5.83 12.89 13.74
N ILE A 89 -6.06 13.28 12.49
CA ILE A 89 -5.79 12.47 11.31
C ILE A 89 -4.67 13.12 10.49
N GLY A 90 -3.57 12.40 10.30
CA GLY A 90 -2.51 12.76 9.35
C GLY A 90 -2.74 12.06 8.01
N LEU A 91 -2.64 12.79 6.90
CA LEU A 91 -2.82 12.23 5.56
C LEU A 91 -1.46 11.90 4.91
N LEU A 92 -1.35 10.71 4.33
CA LEU A 92 -0.17 10.21 3.63
C LEU A 92 -0.57 9.81 2.19
N CYS A 93 -0.19 10.60 1.21
CA CYS A 93 -0.60 10.42 -0.18
C CYS A 93 0.44 9.62 -0.96
N PHE A 94 0.02 8.62 -1.73
CA PHE A 94 0.92 7.92 -2.66
C PHE A 94 1.29 8.76 -3.88
N ARG A 95 0.53 9.82 -4.15
CA ARG A 95 0.72 10.76 -5.25
C ARG A 95 1.04 12.15 -4.70
N GLN A 96 2.07 12.79 -5.24
CA GLN A 96 2.49 14.12 -4.81
C GLN A 96 1.41 15.15 -5.11
N GLU A 97 0.79 15.05 -6.29
CA GLU A 97 -0.27 15.94 -6.74
C GLU A 97 -1.52 15.91 -5.83
N ASP A 98 -1.79 14.77 -5.18
CA ASP A 98 -2.87 14.65 -4.21
C ASP A 98 -2.52 15.37 -2.89
N ALA A 99 -1.26 15.30 -2.45
CA ALA A 99 -0.76 16.08 -1.32
C ALA A 99 -0.73 17.60 -1.62
N GLU A 100 -0.41 17.98 -2.86
CA GLU A 100 -0.45 19.37 -3.33
C GLU A 100 -1.90 19.90 -3.36
N ALA A 101 -2.85 19.08 -3.82
CA ALA A 101 -4.27 19.42 -3.77
C ALA A 101 -4.76 19.61 -2.33
N PHE A 102 -4.31 18.76 -1.40
CA PHE A 102 -4.59 18.92 0.03
C PHE A 102 -3.97 20.22 0.58
N LEU A 103 -2.71 20.52 0.25
CA LEU A 103 -2.04 21.76 0.63
C LEU A 103 -2.79 23.00 0.15
N ALA A 104 -3.29 23.00 -1.09
CA ALA A 104 -4.09 24.09 -1.64
C ALA A 104 -5.37 24.33 -0.81
N GLN A 105 -6.01 23.26 -0.33
CA GLN A 105 -7.18 23.36 0.56
C GLN A 105 -6.81 23.90 1.95
N VAL A 106 -5.68 23.46 2.52
CA VAL A 106 -5.19 23.96 3.81
C VAL A 106 -4.93 25.48 3.73
N ARG A 107 -4.26 25.93 2.66
CA ARG A 107 -3.95 27.34 2.41
C ARG A 107 -5.19 28.22 2.19
N SER A 108 -6.24 27.67 1.57
CA SER A 108 -7.48 28.42 1.33
C SER A 108 -8.31 28.60 2.60
N ARG A 109 -8.31 27.61 3.50
CA ARG A 109 -9.15 27.60 4.71
C ARG A 109 -8.53 28.33 5.90
N LYS A 110 -7.21 28.27 6.07
CA LYS A 110 -6.53 28.78 7.28
C LYS A 110 -5.48 29.83 6.92
N LYS A 111 -5.64 31.05 7.45
CA LYS A 111 -4.71 32.18 7.21
C LYS A 111 -3.28 31.87 7.68
N GLU A 112 -3.14 31.10 8.75
CA GLU A 112 -1.86 30.68 9.35
C GLU A 112 -0.96 29.89 8.39
N PHE A 113 -1.54 29.16 7.42
CA PHE A 113 -0.78 28.33 6.48
C PHE A 113 -0.46 29.03 5.15
N ARG A 114 -0.74 30.34 5.02
CA ARG A 114 -0.62 31.08 3.76
C ARG A 114 0.81 31.23 3.23
N GLY A 115 1.86 30.93 4.02
CA GLY A 115 3.25 31.07 3.58
C GLY A 115 4.25 29.99 4.02
N GLY A 116 3.90 29.13 4.98
CA GLY A 116 4.84 28.18 5.58
C GLY A 116 4.63 26.71 5.22
N ALA A 117 3.42 26.34 4.78
CA ALA A 117 3.09 24.94 4.53
C ALA A 117 3.67 24.44 3.21
N LYS A 118 4.18 23.21 3.21
CA LYS A 118 4.78 22.57 2.02
C LYS A 118 4.46 21.08 1.99
N VAL A 119 4.52 20.49 0.80
CA VAL A 119 4.51 19.04 0.64
C VAL A 119 5.90 18.52 0.94
N VAL A 120 5.99 17.48 1.77
CA VAL A 120 7.23 16.81 2.14
C VAL A 120 7.12 15.32 1.83
N PRO A 121 8.13 14.71 1.19
CA PRO A 121 8.22 13.26 1.11
C PRO A 121 8.63 12.67 2.45
N ILE A 122 8.02 11.55 2.81
CA ILE A 122 8.39 10.70 3.96
C ILE A 122 8.37 9.25 3.50
N THR A 123 9.29 8.42 3.99
CA THR A 123 9.35 7.03 3.56
C THR A 123 8.44 6.13 4.39
N LEU A 124 7.95 5.03 3.80
CA LEU A 124 7.04 4.11 4.48
C LEU A 124 7.68 3.43 5.70
N ASP A 125 8.99 3.22 5.71
CA ASP A 125 9.72 2.71 6.88
C ASP A 125 9.70 3.72 8.04
N GLN A 126 9.85 5.02 7.73
CA GLN A 126 9.72 6.08 8.73
C GLN A 126 8.29 6.14 9.25
N VAL A 127 7.29 6.16 8.36
CA VAL A 127 5.86 6.13 8.73
C VAL A 127 5.53 4.95 9.61
N TYR A 128 6.00 3.75 9.27
CA TYR A 128 5.76 2.54 10.04
C TYR A 128 6.32 2.63 11.47
N MET A 129 7.47 3.30 11.63
CA MET A 129 8.10 3.50 12.93
C MET A 129 7.53 4.68 13.71
N LEU A 130 6.73 5.56 13.09
CA LEU A 130 6.06 6.66 13.77
C LEU A 130 4.98 6.11 14.71
N LYS A 131 5.27 6.18 16.01
CA LYS A 131 4.28 5.96 17.07
C LYS A 131 3.97 7.29 17.72
N VAL A 132 2.78 7.80 17.45
CA VAL A 132 2.28 9.04 18.02
C VAL A 132 0.92 8.79 18.66
N GLU A 133 0.78 9.19 19.91
CA GLU A 133 -0.46 9.05 20.64
C GLU A 133 -1.49 10.07 20.12
N GLY A 134 -2.75 9.67 20.02
CA GLY A 134 -3.86 10.56 19.61
C GLY A 134 -3.89 10.92 18.12
N ILE A 135 -2.98 10.40 17.30
CA ILE A 135 -2.95 10.63 15.85
C ILE A 135 -3.15 9.31 15.10
N ALA A 136 -4.08 9.30 14.15
CA ALA A 136 -4.25 8.23 13.17
C ALA A 136 -3.71 8.69 11.81
N PHE A 137 -2.79 7.91 11.22
CA PHE A 137 -2.38 8.16 9.84
C PHE A 137 -3.28 7.40 8.88
N ARG A 138 -3.72 8.07 7.82
CA ARG A 138 -4.50 7.48 6.73
C ARG A 138 -3.77 7.62 5.42
N PHE A 139 -3.65 6.51 4.71
CA PHE A 139 -3.14 6.53 3.36
C PHE A 139 -4.22 6.99 2.38
N LEU A 140 -3.79 7.81 1.42
CA LEU A 140 -4.55 8.14 0.23
C LEU A 140 -3.92 7.41 -0.96
N PRO A 141 -4.55 6.33 -1.44
CA PRO A 141 -4.00 5.53 -2.54
C PRO A 141 -4.13 6.25 -3.88
N ASP A 142 -3.28 5.85 -4.84
CA ASP A 142 -3.42 6.26 -6.23
C ASP A 142 -4.78 5.77 -6.79
N PRO A 143 -5.66 6.67 -7.26
CA PRO A 143 -6.95 6.29 -7.85
C PRO A 143 -6.85 5.34 -9.05
N VAL A 144 -5.77 5.42 -9.84
CA VAL A 144 -5.52 4.50 -10.96
C VAL A 144 -5.33 3.08 -10.42
N GLN A 145 -4.57 2.94 -9.33
CA GLN A 145 -4.32 1.63 -8.72
C GLN A 145 -5.56 1.07 -8.02
N ILE A 146 -6.43 1.93 -7.48
CA ILE A 146 -7.74 1.51 -6.98
C ILE A 146 -8.59 0.94 -8.12
N LYS A 147 -8.65 1.62 -9.27
CA LYS A 147 -9.36 1.13 -10.46
C LYS A 147 -8.81 -0.23 -10.91
N ASN A 148 -7.48 -0.34 -11.04
CA ASN A 148 -6.80 -1.59 -11.39
C ASN A 148 -7.13 -2.74 -10.44
N ALA A 149 -7.15 -2.47 -9.13
CA ALA A 149 -7.49 -3.44 -8.11
C ALA A 149 -8.94 -3.93 -8.22
N LEU A 150 -9.87 -3.03 -8.50
CA LEU A 150 -11.28 -3.37 -8.70
C LEU A 150 -11.49 -4.23 -9.95
N GLU A 151 -10.79 -3.92 -11.04
CA GLU A 151 -10.84 -4.72 -12.27
C GLU A 151 -10.35 -6.16 -12.04
N LEU A 152 -9.29 -6.35 -11.26
CA LEU A 152 -8.78 -7.68 -10.89
C LEU A 152 -9.72 -8.45 -9.93
N ARG A 153 -10.55 -7.75 -9.14
CA ARG A 153 -11.49 -8.37 -8.18
C ARG A 153 -12.83 -8.77 -8.79
N ALA A 154 -12.95 -8.88 -10.12
CA ALA A 154 -14.13 -9.03 -11.01
C ALA A 154 -15.45 -9.70 -10.49
N ALA A 155 -15.45 -10.39 -9.36
CA ALA A 155 -16.64 -10.92 -8.66
C ALA A 155 -17.18 -10.05 -7.50
N ASN A 156 -16.42 -9.09 -6.95
CA ASN A 156 -16.82 -8.27 -5.81
C ASN A 156 -17.12 -6.82 -6.24
N ARG A 157 -18.41 -6.42 -6.22
CA ARG A 157 -18.86 -5.05 -6.55
C ARG A 157 -18.66 -4.02 -5.42
N GLY A 158 -17.76 -4.29 -4.49
CA GLY A 158 -17.48 -3.40 -3.35
C GLY A 158 -16.40 -2.37 -3.67
N SER A 159 -16.24 -1.37 -2.80
CA SER A 159 -15.04 -0.53 -2.78
C SER A 159 -13.78 -1.36 -2.48
N PHE A 160 -12.63 -0.85 -2.89
CA PHE A 160 -11.35 -1.35 -2.42
C PHE A 160 -11.00 -0.63 -1.12
N ASP A 161 -10.72 -1.39 -0.07
CA ASP A 161 -10.32 -0.87 1.24
C ASP A 161 -8.81 -0.98 1.40
N GLY A 162 -8.17 0.11 1.81
CA GLY A 162 -6.71 0.25 1.92
C GLY A 162 -6.00 0.58 0.61
N VAL A 163 -4.67 0.46 0.62
CA VAL A 163 -3.80 0.77 -0.53
C VAL A 163 -3.56 -0.50 -1.35
N PRO A 164 -3.91 -0.51 -2.65
CA PRO A 164 -3.64 -1.67 -3.51
C PRO A 164 -2.16 -1.99 -3.62
N VAL A 165 -1.85 -3.28 -3.51
CA VAL A 165 -0.56 -3.85 -3.89
C VAL A 165 -0.76 -5.08 -4.75
N PHE A 166 0.17 -5.30 -5.68
CA PHE A 166 0.09 -6.32 -6.72
C PHE A 166 1.28 -7.26 -6.65
N GLN A 167 1.03 -8.55 -6.86
CA GLN A 167 2.05 -9.59 -6.85
C GLN A 167 1.77 -10.63 -7.92
N SER A 168 2.81 -11.34 -8.38
CA SER A 168 2.67 -12.54 -9.21
C SER A 168 3.61 -13.64 -8.73
N ASP A 169 3.14 -14.88 -8.79
CA ASP A 169 3.92 -16.10 -8.49
C ASP A 169 5.00 -16.38 -9.56
N LEU A 170 4.82 -15.82 -10.75
CA LEU A 170 5.79 -15.91 -11.86
C LEU A 170 7.03 -15.02 -11.65
N LEU A 171 7.00 -14.12 -10.66
CA LEU A 171 8.07 -13.17 -10.38
C LEU A 171 8.69 -13.45 -9.01
N VAL A 172 9.80 -14.18 -9.02
CA VAL A 172 10.63 -14.44 -7.84
C VAL A 172 12.08 -14.12 -8.17
N VAL A 173 12.69 -13.23 -7.40
CA VAL A 173 14.06 -12.76 -7.62
C VAL A 173 15.00 -13.51 -6.68
N LYS A 174 16.18 -13.91 -7.17
CA LYS A 174 17.24 -14.49 -6.33
C LYS A 174 18.44 -13.54 -6.29
N LYS A 175 18.89 -13.18 -5.10
CA LYS A 175 20.07 -12.32 -4.88
C LYS A 175 20.82 -12.78 -3.62
N LYS A 176 22.15 -12.92 -3.70
CA LYS A 176 23.01 -13.36 -2.57
C LYS A 176 22.50 -14.64 -1.87
N ASN A 177 22.10 -15.65 -2.64
CA ASN A 177 21.50 -16.90 -2.14
C ASN A 177 20.21 -16.74 -1.32
N LYS A 178 19.58 -15.56 -1.33
CA LYS A 178 18.26 -15.31 -0.75
C LYS A 178 17.22 -15.09 -1.85
N ARG A 179 16.00 -15.57 -1.58
CA ARG A 179 14.81 -15.36 -2.40
C ARG A 179 14.14 -14.05 -2.01
N TYR A 180 13.61 -13.34 -2.99
CA TYR A 180 12.80 -12.15 -2.80
C TYR A 180 11.54 -12.23 -3.65
N CYS A 181 10.43 -11.86 -3.03
CA CYS A 181 9.10 -11.83 -3.61
C CYS A 181 8.68 -10.37 -3.75
N PRO A 182 8.84 -9.75 -4.93
CA PRO A 182 8.51 -8.35 -5.12
C PRO A 182 6.99 -8.12 -5.06
N VAL A 183 6.59 -7.08 -4.33
CA VAL A 183 5.21 -6.61 -4.18
C VAL A 183 5.15 -5.17 -4.68
N TYR A 184 4.33 -4.90 -5.71
CA TYR A 184 4.34 -3.63 -6.42
C TYR A 184 3.17 -2.74 -5.98
N PHE A 185 3.41 -1.44 -5.83
CA PHE A 185 2.34 -0.46 -5.65
C PHE A 185 1.68 -0.04 -6.98
N SER A 186 2.33 -0.28 -8.13
CA SER A 186 1.76 -0.06 -9.46
C SER A 186 1.58 -1.40 -10.19
N LYS A 187 0.37 -1.64 -10.70
CA LYS A 187 0.07 -2.80 -11.54
C LYS A 187 0.87 -2.78 -12.85
N GLU A 188 1.02 -1.60 -13.44
CA GLU A 188 1.72 -1.41 -14.72
C GLU A 188 3.20 -1.79 -14.61
N ASP A 189 3.86 -1.45 -13.50
CA ASP A 189 5.25 -1.85 -13.24
C ASP A 189 5.40 -3.38 -13.14
N LEU A 190 4.46 -4.05 -12.46
CA LEU A 190 4.43 -5.51 -12.39
C LEU A 190 4.21 -6.14 -13.77
N GLU A 191 3.24 -5.64 -14.54
CA GLU A 191 2.95 -6.12 -15.90
C GLU A 191 4.15 -5.95 -16.83
N TYR A 192 4.85 -4.83 -16.72
CA TYR A 192 6.08 -4.59 -17.47
C TYR A 192 7.16 -5.62 -17.13
N GLU A 193 7.37 -5.94 -15.86
CA GLU A 193 8.35 -6.96 -15.46
C GLU A 193 7.93 -8.38 -15.88
N LEU A 194 6.64 -8.71 -15.78
CA LEU A 194 6.12 -9.99 -16.26
C LEU A 194 6.32 -10.18 -17.77
N SER A 195 6.15 -9.12 -18.56
CA SER A 195 6.33 -9.17 -20.02
C SER A 195 7.74 -9.57 -20.46
N LYS A 196 8.75 -9.36 -19.61
CA LYS A 196 10.15 -9.76 -19.87
C LYS A 196 10.42 -11.23 -19.58
N VAL A 197 9.66 -11.80 -18.64
CA VAL A 197 9.79 -13.19 -18.21
C VAL A 197 8.93 -14.11 -19.09
N SER A 198 7.77 -13.63 -19.55
CA SER A 198 6.86 -14.37 -20.42
C SER A 198 7.26 -14.27 -21.89
N ARG A 199 8.19 -15.13 -22.33
CA ARG A 199 8.45 -15.31 -23.78
C ARG A 199 7.28 -15.95 -24.56
N SER A 200 6.18 -16.33 -23.90
CA SER A 200 5.19 -17.28 -24.47
C SER A 200 3.70 -16.95 -24.34
N SER A 201 3.27 -15.77 -23.88
CA SER A 201 1.83 -15.44 -23.90
C SER A 201 1.55 -13.97 -24.21
N LYS A 202 1.08 -13.73 -25.44
CA LYS A 202 0.50 -12.46 -25.88
C LYS A 202 -0.63 -12.05 -24.93
N GLY A 203 -0.41 -10.97 -24.15
CA GLY A 203 -1.39 -10.02 -23.60
C GLY A 203 -2.48 -10.52 -22.64
N VAL A 204 -3.15 -11.64 -22.93
CA VAL A 204 -4.38 -12.09 -22.25
C VAL A 204 -4.07 -12.97 -21.02
N GLY A 205 -2.86 -13.52 -20.92
CA GLY A 205 -2.46 -14.41 -19.81
C GLY A 205 -1.80 -13.71 -18.62
N VAL A 206 -1.20 -12.53 -18.79
CA VAL A 206 -0.36 -11.90 -17.74
C VAL A 206 -1.20 -11.49 -16.53
N SER A 207 -2.33 -10.81 -16.75
CA SER A 207 -3.19 -10.35 -15.65
C SER A 207 -3.88 -11.49 -14.89
N GLN A 208 -3.97 -12.70 -15.46
CA GLN A 208 -4.48 -13.90 -14.76
C GLN A 208 -3.54 -14.37 -13.64
N HIS A 209 -2.26 -14.00 -13.73
CA HIS A 209 -1.24 -14.33 -12.73
C HIS A 209 -0.97 -13.16 -11.77
N ILE A 210 -1.78 -12.09 -11.81
CA ILE A 210 -1.66 -10.96 -10.90
C ILE A 210 -2.67 -11.12 -9.77
N MET A 211 -2.15 -11.20 -8.56
CA MET A 211 -2.91 -11.15 -7.33
C MET A 211 -2.91 -9.72 -6.79
N VAL A 212 -4.03 -9.32 -6.19
CA VAL A 212 -4.18 -8.03 -5.53
C VAL A 212 -4.50 -8.20 -4.05
N GLY A 213 -3.88 -7.39 -3.21
CA GLY A 213 -4.14 -7.29 -1.78
C GLY A 213 -4.07 -5.84 -1.31
N SER A 214 -4.46 -5.56 -0.07
CA SER A 214 -4.22 -4.27 0.56
C SER A 214 -2.86 -4.28 1.27
N PHE A 215 -2.15 -3.15 1.20
CA PHE A 215 -0.89 -2.94 1.88
C PHE A 215 -1.02 -3.15 3.39
N GLU A 216 -2.11 -2.65 3.98
CA GLU A 216 -2.40 -2.74 5.40
C GLU A 216 -2.59 -4.19 5.86
N ASP A 217 -3.29 -5.02 5.07
CA ASP A 217 -3.42 -6.45 5.38
C ASP A 217 -2.09 -7.19 5.23
N VAL A 218 -1.28 -6.83 4.23
CA VAL A 218 0.07 -7.40 4.06
C VAL A 218 0.94 -7.05 5.26
N LEU A 219 0.97 -5.79 5.69
CA LEU A 219 1.71 -5.35 6.88
C LEU A 219 1.28 -6.13 8.13
N LYS A 220 -0.03 -6.20 8.39
CA LYS A 220 -0.58 -6.94 9.51
C LYS A 220 -0.18 -8.41 9.49
N LYS A 221 -0.18 -9.05 8.30
CA LYS A 221 0.27 -10.44 8.15
C LYS A 221 1.76 -10.57 8.40
N MET A 222 2.60 -9.66 7.92
CA MET A 222 4.03 -9.66 8.21
C MET A 222 4.28 -9.60 9.72
N GLU A 223 3.59 -8.72 10.44
CA GLU A 223 3.74 -8.57 11.90
C GLU A 223 3.30 -9.80 12.70
N LEU A 224 2.23 -10.46 12.27
CA LEU A 224 1.67 -11.64 12.94
C LEU A 224 2.36 -12.95 12.51
N SER A 225 3.09 -12.94 11.40
CA SER A 225 3.71 -14.14 10.84
C SER A 225 4.92 -14.61 11.63
N GLU A 226 5.05 -15.94 11.73
CA GLU A 226 6.22 -16.62 12.25
C GLU A 226 7.41 -16.46 11.31
N LYS A 227 8.64 -16.49 11.84
CA LYS A 227 9.85 -16.60 11.00
C LYS A 227 9.79 -17.87 10.13
N SER A 228 10.37 -17.82 8.93
CA SER A 228 10.41 -18.90 7.93
C SER A 228 9.09 -19.17 7.21
N SER A 229 8.12 -18.26 7.32
CA SER A 229 6.80 -18.38 6.68
C SER A 229 6.78 -17.83 5.24
N GLY A 230 7.86 -17.20 4.80
CA GLY A 230 8.01 -16.58 3.48
C GLY A 230 7.63 -15.11 3.45
N TRP A 231 7.03 -14.58 4.52
CA TRP A 231 6.75 -13.14 4.66
C TRP A 231 8.03 -12.31 4.80
N GLU A 232 9.14 -12.91 5.21
CA GLU A 232 10.47 -12.27 5.26
C GLU A 232 11.14 -12.09 3.88
N ASP A 233 10.59 -12.72 2.84
CA ASP A 233 11.10 -12.61 1.46
C ASP A 233 10.44 -11.45 0.72
N LEU A 234 9.40 -10.82 1.28
CA LEU A 234 8.72 -9.71 0.64
C LEU A 234 9.63 -8.48 0.53
N VAL A 235 9.59 -7.85 -0.64
CA VAL A 235 10.19 -6.53 -0.88
C VAL A 235 9.18 -5.66 -1.61
N PHE A 236 8.86 -4.50 -1.06
CA PHE A 236 7.95 -3.57 -1.71
C PHE A 236 8.68 -2.78 -2.79
N ILE A 237 8.06 -2.66 -3.97
CA ILE A 237 8.62 -1.95 -5.11
C ILE A 237 7.90 -0.61 -5.25
N PRO A 238 8.60 0.53 -5.08
CA PRO A 238 8.01 1.85 -5.22
C PRO A 238 7.43 2.08 -6.63
N PRO A 239 6.32 2.84 -6.76
CA PRO A 239 5.78 3.21 -8.07
C PRO A 239 6.83 3.84 -8.98
N GLY A 240 6.86 3.40 -10.24
CA GLY A 240 7.78 3.86 -11.28
C GLY A 240 9.21 3.33 -11.14
N LYS A 241 9.50 2.47 -10.17
CA LYS A 241 10.85 1.95 -9.90
C LYS A 241 11.01 0.51 -10.36
N LYS A 242 12.10 0.21 -11.06
CA LYS A 242 12.46 -1.17 -11.41
C LYS A 242 12.88 -1.93 -10.16
N HIS A 243 12.37 -3.16 -9.97
CA HIS A 243 12.72 -3.98 -8.81
C HIS A 243 14.23 -4.24 -8.72
N SER A 244 14.91 -4.45 -9.86
CA SER A 244 16.35 -4.74 -9.89
C SER A 244 17.17 -3.58 -9.31
N GLN A 245 16.83 -2.34 -9.68
CA GLN A 245 17.45 -1.13 -9.16
C GLN A 245 17.13 -0.96 -7.67
N HIS A 246 15.85 -1.06 -7.30
CA HIS A 246 15.44 -0.88 -5.90
C HIS A 246 16.13 -1.88 -4.96
N MET A 247 16.20 -3.15 -5.38
CA MET A 247 16.89 -4.20 -4.62
C MET A 247 18.40 -3.97 -4.53
N GLN A 248 19.03 -3.25 -5.46
CA GLN A 248 20.44 -2.85 -5.33
C GLN A 248 20.63 -1.84 -4.20
N GLU A 249 19.70 -0.89 -4.06
CA GLU A 249 19.78 0.17 -3.06
C GLU A 249 19.44 -0.31 -1.64
N VAL A 250 18.40 -1.14 -1.48
CA VAL A 250 17.87 -1.50 -0.14
C VAL A 250 18.37 -2.84 0.42
N ILE A 251 18.92 -3.70 -0.44
CA ILE A 251 19.46 -5.04 -0.09
C ILE A 251 20.99 -5.06 -0.28
N ALA A 252 21.62 -3.89 -0.13
CA ALA A 252 23.08 -3.77 -0.10
C ALA A 252 23.69 -4.63 1.02
#